data_AF-A0A1I4R8C8-F1
#
_entry.id   AF-A0A1I4R8C8-F1
#
_cell.length_a   1.000
_cell.length_b   1.000
_cell.length_c   1.000
_cell.angle_alpha   90.00
_cell.angle_beta   90.00
_cell.angle_gamma   90.00
#
_symmetry.space_group_name_H-M   'P 1'
#
loop_
_entity.id
_entity.type
_entity.pdbx_description
1 polymer ?
#
loop_
_entity_poly.entity_id
_entity_poly.type
_entity_poly.pdbx_seq_one_letter_code
_entity_poly.pdbx_strand_id
1 'polypeptide(L)'
;MKQVEDVHTLDMLGPIKRGRGRPATGSAMTDAQRQKARRQRLKEEGKGVLTVEVSLDVIAALDAFVQFKDEAKGSAVDRILRDRLLRKR
;
A
#
# COMPACT_ATOMS: atom_id res chain seq x y z
N MET A 1 15.20 -14.07 18.01
CA MET A 1 13.83 -13.52 18.10
C MET A 1 13.88 -12.02 17.85
N LYS A 2 13.07 -11.49 16.93
CA LYS A 2 12.96 -10.05 16.69
C LYS A 2 12.04 -9.46 17.77
N GLN A 3 12.60 -8.65 18.65
CA GLN A 3 11.83 -7.99 19.71
C GLN A 3 10.93 -6.93 19.07
N VAL A 4 9.63 -6.95 19.41
CA VAL A 4 8.61 -6.09 18.77
C VAL A 4 8.74 -4.63 19.23
N GLU A 5 9.39 -4.40 20.37
CA GLU A 5 9.58 -3.10 21.01
C GLU A 5 10.91 -2.42 20.64
N ASP A 6 11.77 -3.10 19.89
CA ASP A 6 13.09 -2.58 19.52
C ASP A 6 12.98 -1.67 18.29
N VAL A 7 12.61 -0.42 18.54
CA VAL A 7 12.48 0.64 17.53
C VAL A 7 13.82 1.34 17.26
N HIS A 8 14.82 1.13 18.13
CA HIS A 8 16.02 1.96 18.21
C HIS A 8 17.31 1.24 17.85
N THR A 9 17.32 -0.09 17.62
CA THR A 9 18.55 -0.81 17.20
C THR A 9 19.17 -0.24 15.93
N LEU A 10 18.35 0.29 15.01
CA LEU A 10 18.84 0.89 13.76
C LEU A 10 19.51 2.26 13.96
N ASP A 11 19.20 2.97 15.05
CA ASP A 11 19.80 4.29 15.38
C ASP A 11 21.22 4.14 15.98
N MET A 12 21.61 2.95 16.44
CA MET A 12 22.93 2.69 17.05
C MET A 12 24.02 2.36 16.02
N LEU A 13 23.66 2.07 14.76
CA LEU A 13 24.57 1.66 13.69
C LEU A 13 25.08 2.88 12.89
N GLY A 14 25.85 3.74 13.54
CA GLY A 14 26.64 4.81 12.91
C GLY A 14 25.82 6.02 12.42
N PRO A 15 26.50 7.14 12.10
CA PRO A 15 25.81 8.38 11.77
C PRO A 15 25.09 8.23 10.42
N ILE A 16 23.77 8.07 10.47
CA ILE A 16 22.89 8.24 9.31
C ILE A 16 23.22 9.63 8.77
N LYS A 17 23.91 9.68 7.62
CA LYS A 17 24.30 10.93 6.95
C LYS A 17 23.06 11.80 6.80
N ARG A 18 22.91 12.79 7.69
CA ARG A 18 21.77 13.72 7.67
C ARG A 18 21.89 14.53 6.39
N GLY A 19 21.07 14.21 5.38
CA GLY A 19 20.94 15.03 4.18
C GLY A 19 20.58 16.47 4.57
N ARG A 20 21.03 17.45 3.79
CA ARG A 20 20.72 18.87 4.02
C ARG A 20 19.19 19.06 4.04
N GLY A 21 18.67 19.74 5.06
CA GLY A 21 17.23 20.01 5.21
C GLY A 21 16.83 20.49 6.60
N ARG A 22 15.54 20.83 6.76
CA ARG A 22 14.94 21.27 8.04
C ARG A 22 15.09 20.15 9.08
N PRO A 23 15.50 20.45 10.33
CA PRO A 23 15.59 19.44 11.38
C PRO A 23 14.24 18.74 11.54
N ALA A 24 14.27 17.41 11.68
CA ALA A 24 13.08 16.64 11.99
C ALA A 24 12.56 17.11 13.35
N THR A 25 11.50 17.92 13.36
CA THR A 25 10.69 18.10 14.57
C THR A 25 10.20 16.70 14.94
N GLY A 26 10.56 16.19 16.12
CA GLY A 26 10.33 14.80 16.55
C GLY A 26 8.88 14.32 16.56
N SER A 27 7.96 15.14 16.06
CA SER A 27 6.55 14.84 15.75
C SER A 27 6.33 14.27 14.34
N ALA A 28 7.35 14.23 13.47
CA ALA A 28 7.20 13.74 12.10
C ALA A 28 7.11 12.20 12.07
N MET A 29 6.03 11.67 11.49
CA MET A 29 5.89 10.22 11.28
C MET A 29 6.96 9.70 10.31
N THR A 30 7.63 8.62 10.70
CA THR A 30 8.50 7.87 9.80
C THR A 30 7.71 7.27 8.64
N ASP A 31 8.36 6.96 7.52
CA ASP A 31 7.68 6.36 6.37
C ASP A 31 7.01 5.03 6.72
N ALA A 32 7.65 4.23 7.59
CA ALA A 32 7.10 2.99 8.10
C ALA A 32 5.83 3.21 8.96
N GLN A 33 5.82 4.24 9.81
CA GLN A 33 4.65 4.62 10.60
C GLN A 33 3.50 5.08 9.70
N ARG A 34 3.78 5.88 8.66
CA ARG A 34 2.78 6.29 7.66
C ARG A 34 2.19 5.10 6.92
N GLN A 35 3.02 4.14 6.49
CA GLN A 35 2.54 2.92 5.84
C GLN A 35 1.73 2.02 6.77
N LYS A 36 2.08 1.94 8.06
CA LYS A 36 1.31 1.19 9.06
C LYS A 36 -0.07 1.83 9.28
N ALA A 37 -0.12 3.14 9.47
CA ALA A 37 -1.37 3.89 9.63
C ALA A 37 -2.28 3.75 8.39
N ARG A 38 -1.72 3.82 7.17
CA ARG A 38 -2.46 3.58 5.93
C ARG A 38 -3.06 2.18 5.90
N ARG A 39 -2.29 1.15 6.25
CA ARG A 39 -2.77 -0.24 6.29
C ARG A 39 -3.87 -0.45 7.34
N GLN A 40 -3.78 0.23 8.49
CA GLN A 40 -4.82 0.19 9.52
C GLN A 40 -6.14 0.80 9.02
N ARG A 41 -6.09 2.00 8.41
CA ARG A 41 -7.27 2.63 7.80
C ARG A 41 -7.93 1.74 6.76
N LEU A 42 -7.14 1.11 5.88
CA LEU A 42 -7.68 0.18 4.89
C LEU A 42 -8.39 -1.02 5.53
N LYS A 43 -7.85 -1.56 6.62
CA LYS A 43 -8.49 -2.66 7.36
C LYS A 43 -9.80 -2.22 8.03
N GLU A 44 -9.85 -1.02 8.59
CA GLU A 44 -11.08 -0.44 9.17
C GLU A 44 -12.17 -0.28 8.10
N GLU A 45 -11.79 0.08 6.87
CA GLU A 45 -12.68 0.11 5.71
C GLU A 45 -13.02 -1.29 5.13
N GLY A 46 -12.50 -2.37 5.72
CA GLY A 46 -12.70 -3.74 5.24
C GLY A 46 -11.94 -4.08 3.96
N LYS A 47 -10.96 -3.25 3.56
CA LYS A 47 -10.18 -3.41 2.32
C LYS A 47 -8.80 -4.00 2.60
N GLY A 48 -8.37 -4.93 1.73
CA GLY A 48 -7.03 -5.50 1.71
C GLY A 48 -6.14 -4.90 0.63
N VAL A 49 -4.82 -5.14 0.72
CA VAL A 49 -3.89 -4.88 -0.39
C VAL A 49 -3.52 -6.24 -1.00
N LEU A 50 -3.73 -6.37 -2.30
CA LEU A 50 -3.33 -7.54 -3.09
C LEU A 50 -2.20 -7.11 -4.03
N THR A 51 -1.05 -7.78 -3.92
CA THR A 51 0.08 -7.62 -4.86
C THR A 51 0.16 -8.89 -5.69
N VAL A 52 0.03 -8.77 -7.00
CA VAL A 52 0.04 -9.88 -7.95
C VAL A 52 0.81 -9.49 -9.20
N GLU A 53 1.50 -10.45 -9.79
CA GLU A 53 2.13 -10.32 -11.10
C GLU A 53 1.15 -10.81 -12.17
N VAL A 54 0.98 -10.02 -13.23
CA VAL A 54 0.02 -10.27 -14.31
C VAL A 54 0.67 -9.91 -15.64
N SER A 55 0.22 -10.50 -16.74
CA SER A 55 0.76 -10.18 -18.07
C SER A 55 0.50 -8.72 -18.44
N LEU A 56 1.42 -8.15 -19.23
CA LEU A 56 1.32 -6.76 -19.69
C LEU A 56 0.05 -6.50 -20.51
N ASP A 57 -0.40 -7.48 -21.28
CA ASP A 57 -1.63 -7.40 -22.08
C ASP A 57 -2.88 -7.21 -21.20
N VAL A 58 -2.92 -7.88 -20.04
CA VAL A 58 -4.02 -7.75 -19.07
C VAL A 58 -4.00 -6.37 -18.43
N ILE A 59 -2.82 -5.83 -18.14
CA ILE A 59 -2.68 -4.46 -17.60
C ILE A 59 -3.19 -3.45 -18.63
N ALA A 60 -2.80 -3.58 -19.90
CA ALA A 60 -3.27 -2.70 -20.96
C ALA A 60 -4.80 -2.78 -21.16
N ALA A 61 -5.36 -4.00 -21.13
CA ALA A 61 -6.80 -4.21 -21.22
C ALA A 61 -7.55 -3.61 -20.02
N LEU A 62 -7.01 -3.75 -18.80
CA LEU A 62 -7.57 -3.14 -17.60
C LEU A 62 -7.57 -1.61 -17.70
N ASP A 63 -6.49 -1.02 -18.21
CA ASP A 63 -6.36 0.43 -18.35
C ASP A 63 -7.36 0.99 -19.37
N ALA A 64 -7.51 0.32 -20.51
CA ALA A 64 -8.54 0.67 -21.50
C ALA A 64 -9.95 0.56 -20.94
N PHE A 65 -10.23 -0.49 -20.16
CA PHE A 65 -11.53 -0.71 -19.52
C PHE A 65 -11.86 0.38 -18.48
N VAL A 66 -10.86 0.78 -17.69
CA VAL A 66 -10.96 1.83 -16.67
C VAL A 66 -11.21 3.19 -17.34
N GLN A 67 -10.50 3.49 -18.43
CA GLN A 67 -10.73 4.71 -19.22
C GLN A 67 -12.14 4.74 -19.83
N PHE A 68 -12.61 3.61 -20.36
CA PHE A 68 -13.94 3.54 -20.97
C PHE A 68 -15.07 3.73 -19.96
N LYS A 69 -14.93 3.17 -18.75
CA LYS A 69 -15.96 3.24 -17.71
C LYS A 69 -15.84 4.42 -16.76
N ASP A 70 -14.77 5.20 -16.85
CA ASP A 70 -14.45 6.30 -15.94
C ASP A 70 -14.51 5.88 -14.45
N GLU A 71 -13.95 4.70 -14.15
CA GLU A 71 -13.92 4.12 -12.81
C GLU A 71 -12.47 4.02 -12.30
N ALA A 72 -12.26 4.04 -10.98
CA ALA A 72 -10.94 3.78 -10.42
C ALA A 72 -10.50 2.33 -10.63
N LYS A 73 -9.21 2.09 -10.97
CA LYS A 73 -8.64 0.74 -11.20
C LYS A 73 -9.00 -0.27 -10.11
N GLY A 74 -8.91 0.13 -8.84
CA GLY A 74 -9.24 -0.74 -7.70
C GLY A 74 -10.71 -1.16 -7.68
N SER A 75 -11.64 -0.26 -8.01
CA SER A 75 -13.08 -0.56 -8.10
C SER A 75 -13.37 -1.51 -9.26
N ALA A 76 -12.72 -1.28 -10.40
CA ALA A 76 -12.86 -2.14 -11.57
C ALA A 76 -12.40 -3.57 -11.26
N VAL A 77 -11.24 -3.74 -10.61
CA VAL A 77 -10.71 -5.04 -10.20
C VAL A 77 -11.62 -5.71 -9.15
N ASP A 78 -12.06 -4.98 -8.12
CA ASP A 78 -12.94 -5.54 -7.08
C ASP A 78 -14.25 -6.05 -7.69
N ARG A 79 -14.87 -5.27 -8.59
CA ARG A 79 -16.09 -5.72 -9.29
C ARG A 79 -15.83 -6.99 -10.11
N ILE A 80 -14.78 -7.02 -10.92
CA ILE A 80 -14.47 -8.19 -11.77
C ILE A 80 -14.24 -9.44 -10.90
N LEU A 81 -13.50 -9.31 -9.81
CA LEU A 81 -13.23 -10.42 -8.89
C LEU A 81 -14.51 -10.85 -8.16
N ARG A 82 -15.32 -9.90 -7.69
CA ARG A 82 -16.60 -10.19 -7.03
C ARG A 82 -17.58 -10.89 -7.98
N ASP A 83 -17.68 -10.43 -9.22
CA ASP A 83 -18.54 -11.03 -10.25
C ASP A 83 -18.10 -12.46 -10.62
N ARG A 84 -16.81 -12.77 -10.54
CA ARG A 84 -16.28 -14.10 -10.87
C ARG A 84 -16.26 -15.06 -9.68
N LEU A 85 -15.98 -14.57 -8.48
CA LEU A 85 -15.77 -15.40 -7.29
C LEU A 85 -17.03 -15.51 -6.40
N LEU A 86 -17.85 -14.46 -6.34
CA LEU A 86 -18.98 -14.37 -5.40
C LEU A 86 -20.35 -14.45 -6.09
N ARG A 87 -20.40 -14.43 -7.42
CA ARG A 87 -21.66 -14.62 -8.14
C ARG A 87 -22.10 -16.08 -8.01
N LYS A 88 -23.15 -16.31 -7.21
CA LYS A 88 -23.84 -17.61 -7.17
C LYS A 88 -24.37 -17.93 -8.57
N ARG A 89 -23.98 -19.10 -9.09
CA ARG A 89 -24.60 -19.71 -10.27
C ARG A 89 -26.03 -20.10 -9.96
#